data_AF-A0A1W6K950-F1
#
_entry.id   AF-A0A1W6K950-F1
#
_cell.length_a   1.000
_cell.length_b   1.000
_cell.length_c   1.000
_cell.angle_alpha   90.00
_cell.angle_beta   90.00
_cell.angle_gamma   90.00
#
_symmetry.space_group_name_H-M   'P 1'
#
loop_
_entity.id
_entity.type
_entity.pdbx_description
1 polymer ?
#
loop_
_entity_poly.entity_id
_entity_poly.type
_entity_poly.pdbx_seq_one_letter_code
_entity_poly.pdbx_strand_id
1 'polypeptide(L)' 'MRHELKRLTGGHTYESWIQPSCSCGWLGRKEYAHNDYQHSNVREQEAEHAMGVVLKETTGEDQS' A
#
# COMPACT_ATOMS: atom_id res chain seq x y z
N MET A 1 6.31 5.34 14.49
CA MET A 1 5.14 6.25 14.28
C MET A 1 3.89 5.40 14.15
N ARG A 2 2.65 5.90 14.31
CA ARG A 2 1.48 5.04 14.02
C ARG A 2 1.29 4.93 12.49
N HIS A 3 1.55 3.75 11.95
CA HIS A 3 1.32 3.44 10.55
C HIS A 3 -0.20 3.28 10.29
N GLU A 4 -0.75 4.13 9.43
CA GLU A 4 -2.15 4.09 9.02
C GLU A 4 -2.19 3.85 7.51
N LEU A 5 -2.71 2.68 7.12
CA LEU A 5 -2.88 2.31 5.71
C LEU A 5 -4.15 2.94 5.14
N LYS A 6 -4.04 3.51 3.95
CA LYS A 6 -5.15 4.11 3.19
C LYS A 6 -5.07 3.73 1.72
N ARG A 7 -6.22 3.64 1.07
CA ARG A 7 -6.32 3.41 -0.37
C ARG A 7 -6.73 4.70 -1.05
N LEU A 8 -5.87 5.21 -1.91
CA LEU A 8 -6.21 6.25 -2.86
C LEU A 8 -6.96 5.60 -4.02
N THR A 9 -7.99 6.26 -4.52
CA THR A 9 -8.74 5.81 -5.69
C THR A 9 -8.93 6.97 -6.65
N GLY A 10 -9.13 6.66 -7.93
CA GLY A 10 -9.40 7.67 -8.94
C GLY A 10 -9.68 7.06 -10.30
N GLY A 11 -9.94 7.90 -11.30
CA GLY A 11 -10.31 7.49 -12.65
C GLY A 11 -11.79 7.09 -12.79
N HIS A 12 -12.23 6.86 -14.03
CA HIS A 12 -13.60 6.50 -14.36
C HIS A 12 -13.61 5.22 -15.21
N THR A 13 -14.66 4.41 -15.04
CA THR A 13 -14.91 3.19 -15.82
C THR A 13 -13.67 2.28 -15.91
N TYR A 14 -13.14 2.05 -17.10
CA TYR A 14 -11.95 1.23 -17.34
C TYR A 14 -10.66 1.92 -16.88
N GLU A 15 -10.64 3.21 -16.65
CA GLU A 15 -9.45 3.90 -16.13
C GLU A 15 -9.49 4.02 -14.60
N SER A 16 -10.47 3.41 -13.94
CA SER A 16 -10.52 3.39 -12.48
C SER A 16 -9.30 2.67 -11.91
N TRP A 17 -8.76 3.18 -10.82
CA TRP A 17 -7.57 2.66 -10.18
C TRP A 17 -7.63 2.81 -8.68
N ILE A 18 -6.82 2.00 -8.03
CA ILE A 18 -6.60 1.98 -6.59
C ILE A 18 -5.09 1.93 -6.32
N GLN A 19 -4.63 2.66 -5.30
CA GLN A 19 -3.23 2.72 -4.92
C GLN A 19 -3.13 2.74 -3.39
N PRO A 20 -2.48 1.75 -2.76
CA PRO A 20 -2.29 1.76 -1.33
C PRO A 20 -1.23 2.79 -0.93
N SER A 21 -1.40 3.36 0.26
CA SER A 21 -0.55 4.40 0.83
C SER A 21 -0.47 4.22 2.34
N CYS A 22 0.60 4.72 2.96
CA CYS A 22 0.76 4.71 4.42
C CYS A 22 1.12 6.10 4.94
N SER A 23 0.69 6.41 6.17
CA SER A 23 1.07 7.64 6.89
C SER A 23 2.58 7.86 7.03
N CYS A 24 3.41 6.82 6.87
CA CYS A 24 4.87 6.94 6.85
C CYS A 24 5.46 7.43 5.52
N GLY A 25 4.61 7.83 4.57
CA GLY A 25 5.03 8.33 3.25
C GLY A 25 5.20 7.25 2.18
N TRP A 26 4.96 5.97 2.52
CA TRP A 26 4.97 4.90 1.53
C TRP A 26 3.78 5.03 0.57
N LEU A 27 4.08 4.89 -0.73
CA LEU A 27 3.11 4.83 -1.83
C LEU A 27 3.35 3.53 -2.58
N GLY A 28 2.37 2.64 -2.57
CA GLY A 28 2.40 1.40 -3.33
C GLY A 28 2.15 1.63 -4.82
N ARG A 29 2.14 0.56 -5.60
CA ARG A 29 1.86 0.62 -7.03
C ARG A 29 0.37 0.89 -7.25
N LYS A 30 0.10 1.63 -8.33
CA LYS A 30 -1.25 1.85 -8.82
C LYS A 30 -1.71 0.59 -9.54
N GLU A 31 -2.82 0.03 -9.08
CA GLU A 31 -3.49 -1.10 -9.68
C GLU A 31 -4.78 -0.60 -10.35
N TYR A 32 -4.93 -0.80 -11.65
CA TYR A 32 -6.15 -0.43 -12.35
C TYR A 32 -7.26 -1.42 -12.00
N ALA A 33 -8.36 -0.91 -11.45
CA ALA A 33 -9.43 -1.69 -10.82
C ALA A 33 -10.36 -2.34 -11.85
N HIS A 34 -9.77 -3.09 -12.79
CA HIS A 34 -10.49 -3.75 -13.87
C HIS A 34 -11.18 -5.04 -13.43
N ASN A 35 -10.64 -5.71 -12.40
CA ASN A 35 -11.15 -6.97 -11.88
C ASN A 35 -10.69 -7.23 -10.42
N ASP A 36 -11.23 -8.28 -9.81
CA ASP A 36 -10.98 -8.62 -8.40
C ASP A 36 -9.51 -8.97 -8.10
N TYR A 37 -8.74 -9.40 -9.11
CA TYR A 37 -7.32 -9.72 -8.94
C TYR A 37 -6.50 -8.47 -8.59
N GLN A 38 -6.82 -7.30 -9.15
CA GLN A 38 -6.13 -6.07 -8.79
C GLN A 38 -6.42 -5.62 -7.37
N HIS A 39 -7.58 -5.96 -6.80
CA HIS A 39 -7.84 -5.75 -5.38
C HIS A 39 -7.00 -6.66 -4.49
N SER A 40 -6.70 -7.88 -4.93
CA SER A 40 -5.77 -8.78 -4.24
C SER A 40 -4.34 -8.23 -4.25
N ASN A 41 -3.86 -7.72 -5.40
CA ASN A 41 -2.53 -7.08 -5.49
C ASN A 41 -2.38 -5.92 -4.51
N VAL A 42 -3.42 -5.09 -4.33
CA VAL A 42 -3.40 -4.01 -3.34
C VAL A 42 -3.28 -4.54 -1.92
N ARG A 43 -4.02 -5.61 -1.58
CA ARG A 43 -3.96 -6.23 -0.25
C ARG A 43 -2.60 -6.86 0.03
N GLU A 44 -1.99 -7.50 -0.96
CA GLU A 44 -0.65 -8.07 -0.85
C GLU A 44 0.39 -6.98 -0.57
N GLN A 45 0.33 -5.88 -1.31
CA GLN A 45 1.22 -4.72 -1.08
C GLN A 45 1.04 -4.11 0.32
N GLU A 46 -0.21 -3.99 0.80
CA GLU A 46 -0.51 -3.53 2.15
C GLU A 46 0.10 -4.45 3.21
N ALA A 47 -0.04 -5.77 3.03
CA ALA A 47 0.48 -6.77 3.96
C ALA A 47 2.03 -6.79 3.97
N GLU A 48 2.66 -6.76 2.80
CA GLU A 48 4.12 -6.69 2.67
C GLU A 48 4.68 -5.44 3.33
N HIS A 49 4.05 -4.28 3.11
CA HIS A 49 4.46 -3.03 3.76
C HIS A 49 4.31 -3.11 5.27
N ALA A 50 3.16 -3.57 5.77
CA ALA A 50 2.91 -3.71 7.20
C ALA A 50 3.93 -4.64 7.88
N MET A 51 4.25 -5.78 7.26
CA MET A 51 5.27 -6.70 7.77
C MET A 51 6.67 -6.07 7.73
N GLY A 52 7.03 -5.41 6.62
CA GLY A 52 8.33 -4.74 6.49
C GLY A 52 8.53 -3.62 7.51
N VAL A 53 7.48 -2.87 7.83
CA VAL A 53 7.48 -1.86 8.89
C VAL A 53 7.72 -2.50 10.25
N VAL A 54 6.95 -3.53 10.61
CA VAL A 54 7.11 -4.23 11.89
C VAL A 54 8.52 -4.78 12.04
N LEU A 55 9.05 -5.40 10.99
CA LEU A 55 10.42 -5.92 11.01
C LEU A 55 11.43 -4.81 11.27
N LYS A 56 11.38 -3.69 10.54
CA LYS A 56 12.29 -2.54 10.74
C LYS A 56 12.20 -1.93 12.14
N GLU A 57 10.99 -1.79 12.68
CA GLU A 57 10.79 -1.27 14.04
C GLU A 57 11.34 -2.25 15.10
N THR A 58 11.27 -3.56 14.86
CA THR A 58 11.82 -4.57 15.79
C THR A 58 13.33 -4.77 15.67
N THR A 59 13.93 -4.51 14.50
CA THR A 59 15.37 -4.69 14.26
C THR A 59 16.18 -3.41 14.48
N GLY A 60 15.54 -2.25 14.64
CA GLY A 60 16.20 -0.99 14.97
C GLY A 60 17.03 -0.39 13.81
N GLU A 61 16.78 -0.81 12.57
CA GLU A 61 17.41 -0.22 11.38
C GLU A 61 16.70 1.09 10.98
N ASP A 62 16.83 2.10 11.84
CA ASP A 62 16.49 3.48 11.50
C ASP A 62 17.63 4.01 10.60
N GLN A 63 17.44 3.92 9.28
CA GLN A 63 18.45 4.40 8.32
C GLN A 63 18.55 5.93 8.39
N SER A 64 19.78 6.38 8.67
CA SER A 64 20.25 7.77 8.75
C SER A 64 20.13 8.54 7.43
#